data_AF-A0A946DHJ9-F1
#
_entry.id   AF-A0A946DHJ9-F1
#
_cell.length_a   1.000
_cell.length_b   1.000
_cell.length_c   1.000
_cell.angle_alpha   90.00
_cell.angle_beta   90.00
_cell.angle_gamma   90.00
#
_symmetry.space_group_name_H-M   'P 1'
#
loop_
_entity.id
_entity.type
_entity.pdbx_description
1 polymer ?
#
loop_
_entity_poly.entity_id
_entity_poly.type
_entity_poly.pdbx_seq_one_letter_code
_entity_poly.pdbx_strand_id
1 'polypeptide(L)' 'MSLNGKTILITGGTGSFGKKFIEIALSQFKPRKIIVYSR' A
#
# COMPACT_ATOMS: atom_id res chain seq x y z
N MET A 1 -1.52 -14.49 4.81
CA MET A 1 -1.01 -14.14 3.47
C MET A 1 -0.13 -12.90 3.61
N SER A 2 1.11 -12.89 3.11
CA SER A 2 2.07 -11.78 3.31
C SER A 2 2.10 -10.83 2.10
N LEU A 3 2.33 -9.54 2.34
CA LEU A 3 2.54 -8.52 1.30
C LEU A 3 3.97 -8.52 0.72
N ASN A 4 4.89 -9.31 1.30
CA ASN A 4 6.28 -9.36 0.87
C ASN A 4 6.44 -9.80 -0.59
N GLY A 5 7.22 -9.04 -1.35
CA GLY A 5 7.51 -9.31 -2.75
C GLY A 5 6.33 -9.15 -3.71
N LYS A 6 5.16 -8.68 -3.23
CA LYS A 6 3.95 -8.47 -4.03
C LYS A 6 3.91 -7.08 -4.67
N THR A 7 3.20 -6.98 -5.78
CA THR A 7 2.77 -5.71 -6.38
C THR A 7 1.35 -5.43 -5.94
N ILE A 8 1.09 -4.25 -5.37
CA ILE A 8 -0.19 -3.88 -4.76
C ILE A 8 -0.71 -2.61 -5.45
N LEU A 9 -1.96 -2.64 -5.92
CA LEU A 9 -2.67 -1.46 -6.40
C LEU A 9 -3.62 -0.96 -5.32
N ILE A 10 -3.52 0.31 -4.96
CA ILE A 10 -4.38 0.98 -3.98
C ILE A 10 -5.16 2.07 -4.70
N THR A 11 -6.48 1.91 -4.79
CA THR A 11 -7.40 2.95 -5.28
C THR A 11 -7.89 3.81 -4.12
N GLY A 12 -7.89 5.13 -4.28
CA GLY A 12 -8.24 6.06 -3.20
C GLY A 12 -7.16 6.18 -2.12
N GLY A 13 -5.90 5.91 -2.48
CA GLY A 13 -4.79 5.88 -1.52
C GLY A 13 -4.45 7.23 -0.86
N THR A 14 -5.01 8.34 -1.35
CA THR A 14 -4.81 9.68 -0.75
C THR A 14 -5.72 9.96 0.44
N GLY A 15 -6.76 9.15 0.66
CA GLY A 15 -7.62 9.25 1.84
C GLY A 15 -6.88 8.90 3.13
N SER A 16 -7.46 9.26 4.29
CA SER A 16 -6.90 8.97 5.61
C SER A 16 -6.59 7.48 5.80
N PHE A 17 -7.51 6.62 5.36
CA PHE A 17 -7.33 5.18 5.37
C PHE A 17 -6.16 4.73 4.48
N GLY A 18 -6.13 5.19 3.22
CA GLY A 18 -5.10 4.80 2.25
C GLY A 18 -3.69 5.15 2.72
N LYS A 19 -3.52 6.36 3.27
CA LYS A 19 -2.25 6.80 3.86
C LYS A 19 -1.84 5.90 5.02
N LYS A 20 -2.75 5.60 5.95
CA LYS A 20 -2.42 4.76 7.12
C LYS A 20 -2.14 3.31 6.72
N PHE A 21 -2.88 2.78 5.76
CA PHE A 21 -2.61 1.45 5.20
C PHE A 21 -1.22 1.38 4.56
N ILE A 22 -0.83 2.37 3.76
CA ILE A 22 0.50 2.42 3.13
C ILE A 22 1.60 2.47 4.20
N GLU A 23 1.43 3.27 5.25
CA GLU A 23 2.38 3.36 6.37
C GLU A 23 2.58 2.00 7.05
N ILE A 24 1.49 1.28 7.34
CA ILE A 24 1.54 -0.07 7.93
C ILE A 24 2.18 -1.06 6.95
N ALA A 25 1.79 -1.01 5.66
CA ALA A 25 2.31 -1.91 4.65
C ALA A 25 3.83 -1.77 4.45
N LEU A 26 4.36 -0.54 4.53
CA LEU A 26 5.79 -0.28 4.37
C LEU A 26 6.60 -0.52 5.65
N SER A 27 5.98 -0.37 6.83
CA SER A 27 6.66 -0.62 8.12
C SER A 27 6.74 -2.10 8.49
N GLN A 28 5.73 -2.89 8.12
CA GLN A 28 5.64 -4.30 8.52
C GLN A 28 6.02 -5.29 7.41
N PHE A 29 6.07 -4.82 6.16
CA PHE A 29 6.31 -5.69 5.00
C PHE A 29 7.30 -5.07 4.01
N LYS A 30 7.76 -5.91 3.07
CA LYS A 30 8.67 -5.55 1.96
C LYS A 30 7.97 -5.80 0.62
N PRO A 31 6.91 -5.04 0.27
CA PRO A 31 6.26 -5.18 -1.03
C PRO A 31 7.26 -4.85 -2.15
N ARG A 32 7.10 -5.50 -3.30
CA ARG A 32 7.92 -5.21 -4.48
C ARG A 32 7.57 -3.84 -5.07
N LYS A 33 6.28 -3.50 -5.08
CA LYS A 33 5.78 -2.24 -5.62
C LYS A 33 4.41 -1.92 -5.03
N ILE A 34 4.20 -0.66 -4.66
CA ILE A 34 2.89 -0.11 -4.34
C ILE A 34 2.55 0.91 -5.42
N ILE A 35 1.39 0.75 -6.05
CA ILE A 35 0.86 1.69 -7.05
C ILE A 35 -0.34 2.36 -6.41
N VAL A 36 -0.30 3.67 -6.27
CA VAL A 36 -1.40 4.46 -5.71
C VAL A 36 -2.12 5.16 -6.86
N TYR A 37 -3.41 4.88 -7.00
CA TYR A 37 -4.30 5.57 -7.91
C TYR A 37 -5.33 6.34 -7.09
N SER A 38 -5.43 7.64 -7.33
CA SER A 38 -6.45 8.49 -6.71
C SER A 38 -6.97 9.49 -7.75
N ARG A 39 -8.15 10.02 -7.50
CA ARG A 39 -8.78 11.06 -8.33
C ARG A 39 -8.20 12.42 -8.02
#